data_AF-A0A2E8T759-F1
#
_entry.id   AF-A0A2E8T759-F1
#
_cell.length_a   1.000
_cell.length_b   1.000
_cell.length_c   1.000
_cell.angle_alpha   90.00
_cell.angle_beta   90.00
_cell.angle_gamma   90.00
#
_symmetry.space_group_name_H-M   'P 1'
#
loop_
_entity.id
_entity.type
_entity.pdbx_description
1 polymer ?
#
loop_
_entity_poly.entity_id
_entity_poly.type
_entity_poly.pdbx_seq_one_letter_code
_entity_poly.pdbx_strand_id
1 'polypeptide(L)'
;MIVFPYFLFTGVLVKRIYTTIDELQDSRPDVFILKAKYLSNHPLVVEGFLDRLKEISLGENLMNCQLCKYREQIIGYENDKGSPQIGHHHHVEGIGTDHNSHNHHSRKTNEN
;
A
#
# COMPACT_ATOMS: atom_id res chain seq x y z
N MET A 1 -24.18 -3.60 -9.79
CA MET A 1 -22.94 -2.93 -9.31
C MET A 1 -21.77 -3.90 -9.44
N ILE A 2 -20.58 -3.41 -9.78
CA ILE A 2 -19.36 -4.23 -9.78
C ILE A 2 -18.47 -3.72 -8.66
N VAL A 3 -17.94 -4.63 -7.84
CA VAL A 3 -16.91 -4.29 -6.86
C VAL A 3 -15.61 -4.95 -7.27
N PHE A 4 -14.60 -4.11 -7.53
CA PHE A 4 -13.30 -4.52 -8.02
C PHE A 4 -12.20 -3.99 -7.10
N PRO A 5 -11.65 -4.82 -6.19
CA PRO A 5 -10.59 -4.37 -5.28
C PRO A 5 -9.28 -4.13 -6.03
N TYR A 6 -8.78 -2.90 -6.00
CA TYR A 6 -7.55 -2.50 -6.70
C TYR A 6 -6.29 -2.77 -5.84
N PHE A 7 -6.09 -4.05 -5.48
CA PHE A 7 -4.95 -4.53 -4.69
C PHE A 7 -4.12 -5.54 -5.47
N LEU A 8 -2.79 -5.43 -5.38
CA LEU A 8 -1.86 -6.41 -5.99
C LEU A 8 -1.75 -7.70 -5.17
N PHE A 9 -2.11 -7.66 -3.89
CA PHE A 9 -2.04 -8.79 -2.97
C PHE A 9 -3.35 -8.95 -2.21
N THR A 10 -3.57 -10.16 -1.71
CA THR A 10 -4.65 -10.42 -0.76
C THR A 10 -4.28 -9.95 0.66
N GLY A 11 -5.23 -10.00 1.59
CA GLY A 11 -5.00 -9.64 2.99
C GLY A 11 -6.31 -9.40 3.74
N VAL A 12 -6.20 -8.85 4.94
CA VAL A 12 -7.36 -8.54 5.79
C VAL A 12 -8.33 -7.59 5.10
N LEU A 13 -7.83 -6.61 4.35
CA LEU A 13 -8.67 -5.63 3.65
C LEU A 13 -9.50 -6.27 2.53
N VAL A 14 -8.90 -7.10 1.67
CA VAL A 14 -9.63 -7.79 0.60
C VAL A 14 -10.70 -8.72 1.17
N LYS A 15 -10.38 -9.46 2.24
CA LYS A 15 -11.35 -10.31 2.95
C LYS A 15 -12.52 -9.49 3.48
N ARG A 16 -12.23 -8.39 4.17
CA ARG A 16 -13.25 -7.51 4.74
C ARG A 16 -14.16 -6.93 3.66
N ILE A 17 -13.62 -6.48 2.53
CA ILE A 17 -14.40 -5.98 1.40
C ILE A 17 -15.42 -7.03 0.93
N TYR A 18 -14.99 -8.27 0.70
CA TYR A 18 -15.92 -9.32 0.26
C TYR A 18 -16.97 -9.67 1.31
N THR A 19 -16.60 -9.74 2.59
CA THR A 19 -17.55 -9.95 3.68
C THR A 19 -18.62 -8.85 3.72
N THR A 20 -18.21 -7.58 3.63
CA THR A 20 -19.15 -6.46 3.60
C THR A 20 -20.05 -6.48 2.37
N ILE A 21 -19.56 -6.97 1.22
CA ILE A 21 -20.40 -7.12 0.02
C ILE A 21 -21.45 -8.22 0.22
N ASP A 22 -21.08 -9.32 0.88
CA ASP A 22 -22.02 -10.40 1.17
C ASP A 22 -23.16 -9.91 2.08
N GLU A 23 -22.82 -9.19 3.15
CA GLU A 23 -23.79 -8.54 4.04
C GLU A 23 -24.68 -7.51 3.30
N LEU A 24 -24.09 -6.77 2.35
CA LEU A 24 -24.83 -5.81 1.54
C LEU A 24 -25.79 -6.51 0.57
N GLN A 25 -25.38 -7.61 -0.06
CA GLN A 25 -26.22 -8.37 -0.98
C GLN A 25 -27.44 -8.98 -0.27
N ASP A 26 -27.26 -9.45 0.98
CA ASP A 26 -28.34 -9.97 1.82
C ASP A 26 -29.34 -8.89 2.23
N SER A 27 -28.87 -7.68 2.53
CA SER A 27 -29.71 -6.54 2.93
C SER A 27 -30.34 -5.78 1.75
N ARG A 28 -29.83 -5.96 0.53
CA ARG A 28 -30.28 -5.32 -0.72
C ARG A 28 -30.45 -6.36 -1.83
N PRO A 29 -31.41 -7.30 -1.72
CA PRO A 29 -31.62 -8.35 -2.71
C PRO A 29 -32.07 -7.82 -4.08
N ASP A 30 -32.59 -6.60 -4.13
CA ASP A 30 -32.95 -5.88 -5.36
C ASP A 30 -31.72 -5.40 -6.16
N VAL A 31 -30.55 -5.32 -5.53
CA VAL A 31 -29.31 -4.87 -6.16
C VAL A 31 -28.44 -6.07 -6.49
N PHE A 32 -28.18 -6.30 -7.78
CA PHE A 32 -27.20 -7.30 -8.20
C PHE A 32 -25.76 -6.78 -8.02
N ILE A 33 -24.95 -7.48 -7.21
CA ILE A 33 -23.55 -7.12 -6.97
C ILE A 33 -22.61 -8.21 -7.50
N LEU A 34 -21.75 -7.83 -8.46
CA LEU A 34 -20.69 -8.70 -8.98
C LEU A 34 -19.38 -8.46 -8.21
N LYS A 35 -18.90 -9.50 -7.52
CA LYS A 35 -17.58 -9.53 -6.86
C LYS A 35 -16.51 -9.90 -7.88
N ALA A 36 -15.75 -8.93 -8.37
CA ALA A 36 -14.59 -9.20 -9.22
C ALA A 36 -13.38 -9.63 -8.38
N LYS A 37 -12.48 -10.44 -8.97
CA LYS A 37 -11.18 -10.76 -8.35
C LYS A 37 -10.39 -9.47 -8.14
N TYR A 38 -9.62 -9.38 -7.05
CA TYR A 38 -8.66 -8.29 -6.87
C TYR A 38 -7.60 -8.28 -7.97
N LEU A 39 -7.03 -7.11 -8.26
CA LEU A 39 -6.15 -6.85 -9.41
C LEU A 39 -5.03 -7.90 -9.59
N SER A 40 -4.32 -8.24 -8.51
CA SER A 40 -3.26 -9.26 -8.53
C SER A 40 -2.21 -9.01 -9.63
N ASN A 41 -1.65 -10.08 -10.20
CA ASN A 41 -0.66 -10.04 -11.28
C ASN A 41 -1.29 -10.04 -12.68
N HIS A 42 -2.35 -9.26 -12.89
CA HIS A 42 -2.99 -9.14 -14.21
C HIS A 42 -1.93 -8.84 -15.30
N PRO A 43 -1.98 -9.47 -16.50
CA PRO A 43 -0.93 -9.34 -17.51
C PRO A 43 -0.59 -7.89 -17.87
N LEU A 44 -1.60 -7.03 -18.04
CA LEU A 44 -1.39 -5.60 -18.33
C LEU A 44 -0.70 -4.82 -17.19
N VAL A 45 -0.87 -5.27 -15.94
CA VAL A 45 -0.15 -4.68 -14.80
C VAL A 45 1.32 -5.05 -14.89
N VAL A 46 1.61 -6.33 -15.13
CA VAL A 46 2.98 -6.82 -15.31
C VAL A 46 3.66 -6.12 -16.47
N GLU A 47 2.96 -5.96 -17.59
CA GLU A 47 3.44 -5.21 -18.76
C GLU A 47 3.81 -3.76 -18.39
N GLY A 48 2.95 -3.06 -17.65
CA GLY A 48 3.25 -1.73 -17.14
C GLY A 48 4.51 -1.68 -16.27
N PHE A 49 4.73 -2.69 -15.41
CA PHE A 49 5.98 -2.81 -14.64
C PHE A 49 7.20 -3.03 -15.56
N LEU A 50 7.09 -3.88 -16.56
CA LEU A 50 8.17 -4.13 -17.52
C LEU A 50 8.53 -2.87 -18.31
N ASP A 51 7.55 -2.06 -18.69
CA ASP A 51 7.80 -0.80 -19.40
C ASP A 51 8.51 0.21 -18.50
N ARG A 52 8.11 0.32 -17.23
CA ARG A 52 8.86 1.14 -16.25
C ARG A 52 10.30 0.68 -16.06
N LEU A 53 10.55 -0.63 -16.05
CA LEU A 53 11.91 -1.18 -15.96
C LEU A 53 12.77 -0.81 -17.18
N LYS A 54 12.19 -0.86 -18.38
CA LYS A 54 12.88 -0.42 -19.61
C LYS A 54 13.19 1.08 -19.55
N GLU A 55 12.22 1.91 -19.18
CA GLU A 55 12.39 3.36 -19.07
C GLU A 55 13.48 3.77 -18.08
N ILE A 56 13.63 3.03 -16.96
CA ILE A 56 14.71 3.26 -16.00
C ILE A 56 16.08 3.16 -16.69
N SER A 57 16.27 2.16 -17.55
CA SER A 57 17.54 1.97 -18.27
C SER A 57 17.84 3.09 -19.28
N LEU A 58 16.80 3.77 -19.77
CA LEU A 58 16.89 4.86 -20.75
C LEU A 58 16.92 6.25 -20.11
N GLY A 59 16.72 6.36 -18.78
CA GLY A 59 16.57 7.64 -18.10
C GLY A 59 15.25 8.36 -18.42
N GLU A 60 14.32 7.68 -19.08
CA GLU A 60 13.03 8.21 -19.53
C GLU A 60 11.89 7.88 -18.55
N ASN A 61 12.22 7.32 -17.38
CA ASN A 61 11.25 7.04 -16.33
C ASN A 61 10.56 8.35 -15.88
N LEU A 62 9.40 8.61 -16.47
CA LEU A 62 8.46 9.62 -16.03
C LEU A 62 7.64 9.00 -14.90
N MET A 63 8.23 8.96 -13.70
CA MET A 63 7.45 8.72 -12.49
C MET A 63 6.31 9.75 -12.50
N ASN A 64 5.06 9.28 -12.48
CA ASN A 64 3.86 10.12 -12.45
C ASN A 64 3.69 10.74 -11.06
N CYS A 65 4.72 11.47 -10.64
CA CYS A 65 4.78 12.27 -9.45
C CYS A 65 3.87 13.50 -9.52
N GLN A 66 2.79 13.46 -10.30
CA GLN A 66 1.83 14.55 -10.48
C GLN A 66 1.18 14.98 -9.15
N LEU A 67 1.34 14.19 -8.08
CA LEU A 67 0.96 14.52 -6.70
C LEU A 67 2.11 14.31 -5.70
N CYS A 68 3.35 14.38 -6.17
CA CYS A 68 4.52 14.28 -5.31
C CYS A 68 4.86 15.67 -4.80
N LYS A 69 4.89 15.84 -3.48
CA LYS A 69 5.30 17.10 -2.82
C LYS A 69 6.68 17.63 -3.25
N TYR A 70 7.53 16.74 -3.76
CA TYR A 70 8.86 17.07 -4.26
C TYR A 70 8.88 17.68 -5.65
N ARG A 71 7.83 17.48 -6.45
CA ARG A 71 7.79 17.89 -7.86
C ARG A 71 6.67 18.88 -8.15
N GLU A 72 5.58 18.82 -7.39
CA GLU A 72 4.45 19.73 -7.49
C GLU A 72 4.18 20.48 -6.19
N GLN A 73 3.58 21.67 -6.30
CA GLN A 73 3.23 22.46 -5.13
C GLN A 73 1.99 21.86 -4.45
N ILE A 74 2.15 21.40 -3.21
CA ILE A 74 1.07 20.88 -2.38
C ILE A 74 0.94 21.76 -1.14
N ILE A 75 -0.29 22.11 -0.76
CA ILE A 75 -0.58 22.91 0.44
C ILE A 75 -0.08 22.14 1.67
N GLY A 76 0.68 22.82 2.54
CA GLY A 76 1.30 22.23 3.73
C GLY A 76 2.66 21.56 3.47
N TYR A 77 3.19 21.66 2.24
CA TYR A 77 4.51 21.14 1.85
C TYR A 77 5.29 22.15 1.00
N GLU A 78 5.17 23.44 1.32
CA GLU A 78 5.76 24.58 0.60
C GLU A 78 7.29 24.48 0.47
N ASN A 79 7.95 23.94 1.50
CA ASN A 79 9.40 23.82 1.52
C ASN A 79 9.94 22.57 0.81
N ASP A 80 9.05 21.64 0.41
CA ASP A 80 9.47 20.34 -0.12
C ASP A 80 9.59 20.34 -1.65
N LYS A 81 8.95 21.29 -2.36
CA LYS A 81 9.00 21.36 -3.82
C LYS A 81 10.42 21.64 -4.31
N GLY A 82 10.93 20.78 -5.17
CA GLY A 82 12.29 20.83 -5.70
C GLY A 82 13.36 20.21 -4.80
N SER A 83 13.02 19.86 -3.55
CA SER A 83 13.95 19.12 -2.69
C SER A 83 14.12 17.67 -3.16
N PRO A 84 15.27 17.03 -2.92
CA PRO A 84 15.44 15.61 -3.17
C PRO A 84 14.39 14.79 -2.42
N GLN A 85 13.78 13.81 -3.10
CA GLN A 85 12.86 12.90 -2.44
C GLN A 85 13.61 12.06 -1.40
N ILE A 86 13.17 12.12 -0.15
CA ILE A 86 13.69 11.30 0.96
C ILE A 86 12.58 10.35 1.38
N GLY A 87 12.91 9.06 1.57
CA GLY A 87 11.95 8.07 2.04
C GLY A 87 11.58 8.35 3.50
N HIS A 88 10.34 8.79 3.75
CA HIS A 88 9.79 8.91 5.10
C HIS A 88 9.19 7.57 5.52
N HIS A 89 10.02 6.54 5.66
CA HIS A 89 9.56 5.27 6.21
C HIS A 89 9.42 5.42 7.74
N HIS A 90 8.27 5.92 8.20
CA HIS A 90 7.80 5.51 9.51
C HIS A 90 7.56 4.00 9.41
N HIS A 91 8.49 3.21 9.95
CA HIS A 91 8.46 1.75 10.15
C HIS A 91 7.13 1.11 9.73
N VAL A 92 6.96 0.84 8.43
CA VAL A 92 5.92 -0.07 7.97
C VAL A 92 6.58 -1.43 7.97
N GLU A 93 6.61 -2.06 9.14
CA GLU A 93 6.93 -3.47 9.23
C GLU A 93 5.78 -4.23 8.57
N GLY A 94 6.09 -4.93 7.48
CA GLY A 94 5.16 -5.87 6.89
C GLY A 94 4.77 -6.94 7.91
N ILE A 95 3.55 -7.46 7.80
CA ILE A 95 3.12 -8.64 8.56
C ILE A 95 4.04 -9.80 8.16
N GLY A 96 5.08 -10.09 8.93
CA GLY A 96 6.05 -11.12 8.56
C GLY A 96 7.32 -11.26 9.41
N THR A 97 7.62 -10.40 10.37
CA THR A 97 8.81 -10.55 11.24
C THR A 97 8.48 -10.27 12.71
N ASP A 98 7.71 -11.14 13.34
CA ASP A 98 7.65 -11.17 14.81
C ASP A 98 8.13 -12.55 15.29
N HIS A 99 9.45 -12.75 15.17
CA HIS A 99 10.14 -13.79 15.92
C HIS A 99 10.60 -13.20 17.24
N ASN A 100 9.70 -13.34 18.21
CA ASN A 100 9.92 -13.43 19.65
C ASN A 100 11.41 -13.48 20.08
N SER A 101 11.93 -12.39 20.64
CA SER A 101 13.09 -12.45 21.54
C SER A 101 12.73 -11.88 22.90
N HIS A 102 12.34 -12.78 23.79
CA HIS A 102 12.44 -12.57 25.22
C HIS A 102 13.89 -12.19 25.57
N ASN A 103 14.08 -11.11 26.33
CA ASN A 103 15.20 -11.06 27.26
C ASN A 103 14.78 -10.37 28.56
N HIS A 104 14.73 -11.21 29.59
CA HIS A 104 14.67 -10.83 30.99
C HIS A 104 15.95 -10.09 31.38
N HIS A 105 15.84 -8.99 32.13
CA HIS A 105 16.71 -8.78 33.29
C HIS A 105 15.99 -7.93 34.35
N SER A 106 15.79 -8.55 35.50
CA SER A 106 15.41 -7.93 36.76
C SER A 106 16.62 -7.92 37.69
N ARG A 107 16.62 -6.99 38.67
CA ARG A 107 17.35 -6.99 39.97
C ARG A 107 18.74 -6.29 39.95
N LYS A 108 19.20 -5.46 40.91
CA LYS A 108 18.80 -5.04 42.28
C LYS A 108 19.59 -3.77 42.71
N THR A 109 19.04 -3.00 43.66
CA THR A 109 19.62 -2.11 44.70
C THR A 109 21.15 -2.07 44.90
N ASN A 110 21.82 -0.91 45.06
CA ASN A 110 22.00 -0.13 46.31
C ASN A 110 23.12 0.94 46.19
N GLU A 111 23.06 1.95 47.07
CA GLU A 111 23.97 3.06 47.42
C GLU A 111 25.46 3.00 47.04
N ASN A 112 25.99 4.16 46.64
CA ASN A 112 27.06 4.89 47.35
C ASN A 112 27.07 6.36 46.95
#